data_AF-A0A6V7GT30-F1
#
_entry.id   AF-A0A6V7GT30-F1
#
_cell.length_a   1.000
_cell.length_b   1.000
_cell.length_c   1.000
_cell.angle_alpha   90.00
_cell.angle_beta   90.00
_cell.angle_gamma   90.00
#
_symmetry.space_group_name_H-M   'P 1'
#
loop_
_entity.id
_entity.type
_entity.pdbx_description
1 polymer ?
#
loop_
_entity_poly.entity_id
_entity_poly.type
_entity_poly.pdbx_seq_one_letter_code
_entity_poly.pdbx_strand_id
1 'polypeptide(L)'
;MSSGLGSIGFSWFSSPASTELEMIIMNWLGKLLGLPKQFLNSDEGYGGGNIQGSASEATLICLIAAREQTTLCTKRLHPELDEAVIKTKLVAYSSDQSNSSVERGALLASVPIRLLTTDDKCALRGETLLKAVKEDLKNGFI
;
A
#
# COMPACT_ATOMS: atom_id res chain seq x y z
N MET A 1 -22.15 -11.19 -17.70
CA MET A 1 -21.87 -10.40 -18.93
C MET A 1 -20.38 -10.30 -19.25
N SER A 2 -19.46 -10.13 -18.28
CA SER A 2 -17.99 -10.19 -18.54
C SER A 2 -17.54 -11.53 -19.18
N SER A 3 -18.02 -12.67 -18.68
CA SER A 3 -17.67 -14.00 -19.21
C SER A 3 -18.07 -14.25 -20.67
N GLY A 4 -18.99 -13.46 -21.24
CA GLY A 4 -19.38 -13.58 -22.65
C GLY A 4 -18.42 -12.85 -23.60
N LEU A 5 -17.67 -11.86 -23.11
CA LEU A 5 -16.65 -11.16 -23.90
C LEU A 5 -15.31 -11.90 -23.86
N GLY A 6 -15.01 -12.62 -22.77
CA GLY A 6 -13.80 -13.44 -22.64
C GLY A 6 -12.48 -12.67 -22.77
N SER A 7 -12.51 -11.34 -22.70
CA SER A 7 -11.34 -10.48 -22.87
C SER A 7 -10.47 -10.48 -21.61
N ILE A 8 -9.15 -10.52 -21.80
CA ILE A 8 -8.16 -10.43 -20.73
C ILE A 8 -7.43 -9.08 -20.87
N GLY A 9 -7.75 -8.14 -19.98
CA GLY A 9 -7.20 -6.77 -19.98
C GLY A 9 -5.81 -6.64 -19.34
N PHE A 10 -4.87 -7.54 -19.65
CA PHE A 10 -3.50 -7.49 -19.09
C PHE A 10 -2.67 -6.32 -19.64
N SER A 11 -3.08 -5.74 -20.77
CA SER A 11 -2.50 -4.54 -21.34
C SER A 11 -3.60 -3.69 -21.98
N TRP A 12 -3.37 -2.40 -22.16
CA TRP A 12 -4.33 -1.55 -22.85
C TRP A 12 -4.64 -2.06 -24.26
N PHE A 13 -3.63 -2.55 -24.99
CA PHE A 13 -3.82 -3.11 -26.35
C PHE A 13 -4.70 -4.38 -26.38
N SER A 14 -4.75 -5.16 -25.29
CA SER A 14 -5.54 -6.39 -25.27
C SER A 14 -7.03 -6.12 -25.02
N SER A 15 -7.38 -5.04 -24.32
CA SER A 15 -8.76 -4.60 -24.18
C SER A 15 -8.86 -3.13 -23.70
N PRO A 16 -8.78 -2.16 -24.62
CA PRO A 16 -8.81 -0.72 -24.27
C PRO A 16 -10.04 -0.35 -23.44
N ALA A 17 -11.19 -0.84 -23.85
CA ALA A 17 -12.47 -0.58 -23.19
C ALA A 17 -12.51 -1.10 -21.74
N SER A 18 -11.84 -2.23 -21.45
CA SER A 18 -11.80 -2.76 -20.08
C SER A 18 -10.99 -1.84 -19.16
N THR A 19 -9.82 -1.40 -19.62
CA THR A 19 -8.94 -0.50 -18.85
C THR A 19 -9.58 0.88 -18.67
N GLU A 20 -10.12 1.49 -19.74
CA GLU A 20 -10.72 2.82 -19.67
C GLU A 20 -11.99 2.86 -18.83
N LEU A 21 -12.83 1.82 -18.93
CA LEU A 21 -14.04 1.72 -18.13
C LEU A 21 -13.70 1.60 -16.63
N GLU A 22 -12.69 0.80 -16.28
CA GLU A 22 -12.22 0.72 -14.90
C GLU A 22 -11.78 2.08 -14.36
N MET A 23 -11.00 2.84 -15.14
CA MET A 23 -10.55 4.18 -14.74
C MET A 23 -11.72 5.14 -14.45
N ILE A 24 -12.75 5.11 -15.30
CA ILE A 24 -13.96 5.95 -15.14
C ILE A 24 -14.76 5.53 -13.91
N ILE A 25 -14.98 4.23 -13.72
CA ILE A 25 -15.74 3.71 -12.57
C ILE A 25 -15.02 4.04 -11.27
N MET A 26 -13.69 3.87 -11.21
CA MET A 26 -12.90 4.22 -10.03
C MET A 26 -12.93 5.72 -9.73
N ASN A 27 -13.00 6.57 -10.76
CA ASN A 27 -13.23 8.01 -10.57
C ASN A 27 -14.60 8.32 -9.99
N TRP A 28 -15.65 7.65 -10.47
CA TRP A 28 -17.00 7.83 -9.92
C TRP A 28 -17.07 7.39 -8.45
N LEU A 29 -16.46 6.25 -8.12
CA LEU A 29 -16.37 5.76 -6.75
C LEU A 29 -15.59 6.74 -5.85
N GLY A 30 -14.44 7.22 -6.30
CA GLY A 30 -13.64 8.19 -5.56
C GLY A 30 -14.40 9.48 -5.28
N LYS A 31 -15.12 9.99 -6.28
CA LYS A 31 -16.00 11.18 -6.12
C LYS A 31 -17.16 10.92 -5.17
N LEU A 32 -17.79 9.74 -5.23
CA LEU A 32 -18.89 9.35 -4.35
C LEU A 32 -18.45 9.28 -2.88
N LEU A 33 -17.23 8.79 -2.63
CA LEU A 33 -16.62 8.72 -1.29
C LEU A 33 -16.04 10.05 -0.82
N GLY A 34 -16.05 11.10 -1.65
CA GLY A 34 -15.45 12.39 -1.33
C GLY A 34 -13.93 12.34 -1.22
N LEU A 35 -13.26 11.43 -1.92
CA LEU A 35 -11.80 11.32 -1.89
C LEU A 35 -11.14 12.56 -2.51
N PRO A 36 -9.97 12.97 -1.99
CA PRO A 36 -9.17 14.04 -2.58
C PRO A 36 -8.86 13.79 -4.06
N LYS A 37 -8.74 14.88 -4.85
CA LYS A 37 -8.48 14.81 -6.30
C LYS A 37 -7.23 14.01 -6.67
N GLN A 38 -6.25 13.95 -5.77
CA GLN A 38 -5.01 13.18 -5.96
C GLN A 38 -5.23 11.67 -6.12
N PHE A 39 -6.38 11.14 -5.71
CA PHE A 39 -6.74 9.73 -5.90
C PHE A 39 -7.54 9.46 -7.18
N LEU A 40 -7.89 10.49 -7.95
CA LEU A 40 -8.64 10.34 -9.19
C LEU A 40 -7.70 10.14 -10.37
N ASN A 41 -8.06 9.22 -11.27
CA ASN A 41 -7.46 9.04 -12.59
C ASN A 41 -7.73 10.31 -13.43
N SER A 42 -6.83 11.29 -13.39
CA SER A 42 -6.97 12.56 -14.10
C SER A 42 -5.61 13.10 -14.52
N ASP A 43 -5.58 13.91 -15.58
CA ASP A 43 -4.35 14.42 -16.18
C ASP A 43 -3.56 15.36 -15.25
N GLU A 44 -4.18 15.88 -14.20
CA GLU A 44 -3.58 16.83 -13.25
C GLU A 44 -2.87 16.14 -12.06
N GLY A 45 -2.83 14.80 -12.00
CA GLY A 45 -2.28 14.06 -10.86
C GLY A 45 -1.54 12.77 -11.23
N TYR A 46 -0.73 12.27 -10.30
CA TYR A 46 0.01 11.00 -10.44
C TYR A 46 -0.71 9.79 -9.81
N GLY A 47 -1.89 9.99 -9.26
CA GLY A 47 -2.66 8.94 -8.59
C GLY A 47 -3.73 8.31 -9.46
N GLY A 48 -4.50 7.41 -8.86
CA GLY A 48 -5.51 6.66 -9.56
C GLY A 48 -6.11 5.54 -8.72
N GLY A 49 -7.14 4.90 -9.28
CA GLY A 49 -7.81 3.75 -8.68
C GLY A 49 -7.78 2.55 -9.62
N ASN A 50 -7.61 1.36 -9.03
CA ASN A 50 -7.58 0.07 -9.71
C ASN A 50 -8.39 -0.95 -8.90
N ILE A 51 -9.08 -1.87 -9.58
CA ILE A 51 -9.86 -2.96 -9.00
C ILE A 51 -8.95 -4.15 -8.70
N GLN A 52 -8.81 -4.46 -7.40
CA GLN A 52 -8.07 -5.61 -6.91
C GLN A 52 -9.00 -6.79 -6.63
N GLY A 53 -8.46 -8.02 -6.68
CA GLY A 53 -9.25 -9.23 -6.41
C GLY A 53 -9.73 -9.33 -4.96
N SER A 54 -9.01 -8.70 -4.02
CA SER A 54 -9.42 -8.60 -2.62
C SER A 54 -8.71 -7.44 -1.89
N ALA A 55 -9.24 -7.06 -0.72
CA ALA A 55 -8.57 -6.12 0.18
C ALA A 55 -7.22 -6.65 0.69
N SER A 56 -7.08 -7.98 0.84
CA SER A 56 -5.83 -8.62 1.24
C SER A 56 -4.73 -8.46 0.19
N GLU A 57 -5.10 -8.59 -1.09
CA GLU A 57 -4.19 -8.37 -2.21
C GLU A 57 -3.78 -6.90 -2.31
N ALA A 58 -4.74 -5.98 -2.18
CA ALA A 58 -4.44 -4.54 -2.15
C ALA A 58 -3.45 -4.19 -1.03
N THR A 59 -3.64 -4.76 0.18
CA THR A 59 -2.72 -4.56 1.32
C THR A 59 -1.32 -5.07 1.03
N LEU A 60 -1.20 -6.26 0.42
CA LEU A 60 0.09 -6.83 0.01
C LEU A 60 0.80 -5.95 -1.03
N ILE A 61 0.07 -5.48 -2.05
CA ILE A 61 0.62 -4.60 -3.09
C ILE A 61 1.12 -3.30 -2.47
N CYS A 62 0.36 -2.68 -1.58
CA CYS A 62 0.79 -1.48 -0.87
C CYS A 62 2.07 -1.72 -0.06
N LEU A 63 2.19 -2.84 0.65
CA LEU A 63 3.38 -3.18 1.42
C LEU A 63 4.61 -3.41 0.52
N ILE A 64 4.45 -4.11 -0.60
CA ILE A 64 5.55 -4.34 -1.56
C ILE A 64 6.00 -3.00 -2.17
N ALA A 65 5.05 -2.16 -2.59
CA ALA A 65 5.34 -0.85 -3.15
C ALA A 65 6.07 0.06 -2.14
N ALA A 66 5.60 0.11 -0.89
CA ALA A 66 6.24 0.88 0.18
C ALA A 66 7.66 0.37 0.47
N ARG A 67 7.84 -0.94 0.59
CA ARG A 67 9.15 -1.57 0.80
C ARG A 67 10.14 -1.20 -0.30
N GLU A 68 9.72 -1.31 -1.56
CA GLU A 68 10.57 -1.02 -2.71
C GLU A 68 10.90 0.47 -2.80
N GLN A 69 9.90 1.34 -2.65
CA GLN A 69 10.10 2.79 -2.66
C GLN A 69 11.07 3.23 -1.55
N THR A 70 10.90 2.73 -0.33
CA THR A 70 11.80 3.04 0.79
C THR A 70 13.20 2.51 0.56
N THR A 71 13.34 1.30 -0.01
CA THR A 71 14.64 0.71 -0.35
C THR A 71 15.37 1.60 -1.37
N LEU A 72 14.71 1.95 -2.47
CA LEU A 72 15.27 2.81 -3.53
C LEU A 72 15.64 4.20 -3.00
N CYS A 73 14.76 4.81 -2.20
CA CYS A 73 15.01 6.13 -1.62
C CYS A 73 16.22 6.10 -0.66
N THR A 74 16.31 5.06 0.19
CA THR A 74 17.44 4.88 1.12
C THR A 74 18.74 4.63 0.36
N LYS A 75 18.72 3.76 -0.66
CA LYS A 75 19.88 3.48 -1.51
C LYS A 75 20.37 4.73 -2.26
N ARG A 76 19.46 5.62 -2.66
CA ARG A 76 19.82 6.91 -3.28
C ARG A 76 20.51 7.86 -2.30
N LEU A 77 20.07 7.88 -1.04
CA LEU A 77 20.67 8.71 0.02
C LEU A 77 21.98 8.11 0.56
N HIS A 78 22.08 6.78 0.56
CA HIS A 78 23.18 5.98 1.08
C HIS A 78 23.64 4.94 0.04
N PRO A 79 24.33 5.34 -1.03
CA PRO A 79 24.74 4.44 -2.11
C PRO A 79 25.64 3.28 -1.65
N GLU A 80 26.36 3.47 -0.54
CA GLU A 80 27.25 2.50 0.10
C GLU A 80 26.51 1.32 0.76
N LEU A 81 25.25 1.50 1.15
CA LEU A 81 24.49 0.46 1.84
C LEU A 81 23.96 -0.57 0.85
N ASP A 82 24.19 -1.84 1.12
CA ASP A 82 23.59 -2.91 0.32
C ASP A 82 22.06 -2.96 0.51
N GLU A 83 21.33 -3.28 -0.55
CA GLU A 83 19.86 -3.34 -0.50
C GLU A 83 19.35 -4.36 0.50
N ALA A 84 20.04 -5.50 0.65
CA ALA A 84 19.66 -6.51 1.63
C ALA A 84 19.75 -5.95 3.05
N VAL A 85 20.79 -5.15 3.35
CA VAL A 85 20.97 -4.49 4.65
C VAL A 85 19.91 -3.41 4.89
N ILE A 86 19.47 -2.71 3.85
CA ILE A 86 18.35 -1.76 3.97
C ILE A 86 17.06 -2.52 4.31
N LYS A 87 16.78 -3.60 3.58
CA LYS A 87 15.57 -4.43 3.76
C LYS A 87 15.47 -5.04 5.16
N THR A 88 16.59 -5.41 5.80
CA THR A 88 16.58 -5.91 7.19
C THR A 88 16.25 -4.86 8.24
N LYS A 89 16.36 -3.57 7.89
CA LYS A 89 16.04 -2.45 8.78
C LYS A 89 14.62 -1.94 8.62
N LEU A 90 13.86 -2.40 7.63
CA LEU A 90 12.49 -1.95 7.42
C LEU A 90 11.57 -2.45 8.52
N VAL A 91 10.64 -1.60 8.97
CA VAL A 91 9.57 -2.00 9.90
C VAL A 91 8.23 -1.39 9.49
N ALA A 92 7.18 -2.21 9.50
CA ALA A 92 5.80 -1.77 9.27
C ALA A 92 5.04 -1.67 10.59
N TYR A 93 3.95 -0.89 10.60
CA TYR A 93 3.09 -0.70 11.77
C TYR A 93 1.63 -0.91 11.41
N SER A 94 0.88 -1.52 12.33
CA SER A 94 -0.57 -1.60 12.25
C SER A 94 -1.19 -1.63 13.64
N SER A 95 -2.51 -1.60 13.71
CA SER A 95 -3.28 -1.77 14.95
C SER A 95 -3.32 -3.24 15.39
N ASP A 96 -3.34 -3.49 16.70
CA ASP A 96 -3.65 -4.81 17.28
C ASP A 96 -5.08 -5.30 16.97
N GLN A 97 -5.96 -4.42 16.49
CA GLN A 97 -7.30 -4.74 15.98
C GLN A 97 -7.35 -4.89 14.45
N SER A 98 -6.20 -4.85 13.76
CA SER A 98 -6.18 -4.93 12.29
C SER A 98 -6.59 -6.31 11.77
N ASN A 99 -7.07 -6.37 10.52
CA ASN A 99 -7.41 -7.65 9.91
C ASN A 99 -6.17 -8.52 9.73
N SER A 100 -6.31 -9.84 9.87
CA SER A 100 -5.21 -10.80 9.70
C SER A 100 -4.55 -10.75 8.30
N SER A 101 -5.23 -10.17 7.31
CA SER A 101 -4.65 -9.88 5.99
C SER A 101 -3.41 -8.98 6.06
N VAL A 102 -3.31 -8.10 7.06
CA VAL A 102 -2.18 -7.18 7.23
C VAL A 102 -0.93 -7.95 7.66
N GLU A 103 -1.04 -8.82 8.67
CA GLU A 103 0.06 -9.69 9.09
C GLU A 103 0.46 -10.66 7.98
N ARG A 104 -0.52 -11.25 7.28
CA ARG A 104 -0.26 -12.12 6.13
C ARG A 104 0.45 -11.37 5.01
N GLY A 105 0.03 -10.14 4.72
CA GLY A 105 0.65 -9.28 3.73
C GLY A 105 2.09 -8.94 4.08
N ALA A 106 2.36 -8.60 5.34
CA ALA A 106 3.69 -8.29 5.84
C ALA A 106 4.63 -9.50 5.77
N LEU A 107 4.12 -10.69 6.15
CA LEU A 107 4.84 -11.95 6.01
C LEU A 107 5.22 -12.24 4.55
N LEU A 108 4.27 -12.11 3.63
CA LEU A 108 4.51 -12.32 2.19
C LEU A 108 5.45 -11.27 1.59
N ALA A 109 5.43 -10.05 2.12
CA ALA A 109 6.33 -8.97 1.72
C ALA A 109 7.70 -9.04 2.40
N SER A 110 7.94 -9.99 3.31
CA SER A 110 9.16 -10.08 4.12
C SER A 110 9.50 -8.79 4.86
N VAL A 111 8.49 -8.10 5.40
CA VAL A 111 8.65 -6.89 6.22
C VAL A 111 8.15 -7.21 7.62
N PRO A 112 8.96 -7.04 8.68
CA PRO A 112 8.48 -7.23 10.04
C PRO A 112 7.42 -6.16 10.35
N ILE A 113 6.36 -6.57 11.03
CA ILE A 113 5.26 -5.69 11.41
C ILE A 113 5.09 -5.65 12.92
N ARG A 114 4.96 -4.45 13.48
CA ARG A 114 4.61 -4.22 14.88
C ARG A 114 3.12 -3.90 14.97
N LEU A 115 2.37 -4.74 15.69
CA LEU A 115 0.99 -4.46 16.07
C LEU A 115 0.98 -3.58 17.32
N LEU A 116 0.39 -2.40 17.21
CA LEU A 116 0.39 -1.37 18.23
C LEU A 116 -0.93 -1.39 19.01
N THR A 117 -0.83 -1.21 20.32
CA THR A 117 -1.97 -1.21 21.23
C THR A 117 -2.94 -0.07 20.91
N THR A 118 -4.22 -0.40 20.84
CA THR A 118 -5.30 0.57 20.66
C THR A 118 -5.76 1.20 21.98
N ASP A 119 -6.49 2.32 21.88
CA ASP A 119 -7.18 2.91 23.03
C ASP A 119 -8.45 2.11 23.42
N ASP A 120 -9.15 2.55 24.48
CA ASP A 120 -10.39 1.91 24.95
C ASP A 120 -11.52 1.88 23.91
N LYS A 121 -11.37 2.62 22.79
CA LYS A 121 -12.31 2.64 21.66
C LYS A 121 -11.82 1.79 20.49
N CYS A 122 -10.83 0.92 20.72
CA CYS A 122 -10.21 0.10 19.68
C CYS A 122 -9.60 0.93 18.55
N ALA A 123 -9.18 2.18 18.83
CA ALA A 123 -8.60 3.08 17.84
C ALA A 123 -7.10 3.27 18.07
N LEU A 124 -6.31 3.12 16.99
CA LEU A 124 -4.88 3.42 17.04
C LEU A 124 -4.68 4.92 17.05
N ARG A 125 -3.85 5.41 17.98
CA ARG A 125 -3.61 6.85 18.18
C ARG A 125 -2.23 7.26 17.68
N GLY A 126 -2.14 8.51 17.22
CA GLY A 126 -0.89 9.09 16.74
C GLY A 126 0.23 9.08 17.78
N GLU A 127 -0.10 9.23 19.07
CA GLU A 127 0.89 9.17 20.16
C GLU A 127 1.55 7.79 20.28
N THR A 128 0.75 6.72 20.22
CA THR A 128 1.24 5.34 20.25
C THR A 128 2.15 5.07 19.05
N LEU A 129 1.72 5.48 17.85
CA LEU A 129 2.53 5.34 16.63
C LEU A 129 3.84 6.12 16.72
N LEU A 130 3.78 7.38 17.14
CA LEU A 130 4.96 8.24 17.28
C LEU A 130 5.97 7.68 18.28
N LYS A 131 5.50 7.09 19.38
CA LYS A 131 6.36 6.43 20.37
C LYS A 131 7.07 5.21 19.76
N ALA A 132 6.35 4.36 19.04
CA ALA A 132 6.92 3.18 18.38
C ALA A 132 7.95 3.57 17.32
N VAL A 133 7.63 4.54 16.46
CA VAL A 133 8.56 5.05 15.43
C VAL A 133 9.84 5.62 16.07
N LYS A 134 9.72 6.41 17.14
CA LYS A 134 10.91 6.96 17.83
C LYS A 134 11.78 5.89 18.48
N GLU A 135 11.18 4.82 18.98
CA GLU A 135 11.90 3.67 19.53
C GLU A 135 12.67 2.93 18.44
N ASP A 136 12.00 2.64 17.32
CA ASP A 136 12.60 1.91 16.21
C ASP A 136 13.72 2.69 15.51
N LEU A 137 13.54 4.00 15.34
CA LEU A 137 14.60 4.88 14.83
C LEU A 137 15.83 4.89 15.75
N LYS A 138 15.66 4.82 17.08
CA LYS A 138 16.78 4.69 18.03
C LYS A 138 17.48 3.33 17.94
N ASN A 139 16.72 2.29 17.61
CA ASN A 139 17.24 0.94 17.40
C ASN A 139 17.86 0.74 16.00
N GLY A 140 17.82 1.77 15.14
CA GLY A 140 18.43 1.74 13.81
C GLY A 140 17.55 1.14 12.70
N PHE A 141 16.25 0.99 12.95
CA PHE A 141 15.25 0.65 11.93
C PHE A 141 14.86 1.88 11.08
N ILE A 142 14.24 1.62 9.94
CA ILE A 142 13.84 2.58 8.90
C ILE A 142 12.37 2.37 8.54
#